data_AF-A0A420SDD6-F1
#
_entry.id   AF-A0A420SDD6-F1
#
_cell.length_a   1.000
_cell.length_b   1.000
_cell.length_c   1.000
_cell.angle_alpha   90.00
_cell.angle_beta   90.00
_cell.angle_gamma   90.00
#
_symmetry.space_group_name_H-M   'P 1'
#
loop_
_entity.id
_entity.type
_entity.pdbx_description
1 polymer ?
#
loop_
_entity_poly.entity_id
_entity_poly.type
_entity_poly.pdbx_seq_one_letter_code
_entity_poly.pdbx_strand_id
1 'polypeptide(L)'
;MSPKAPMHMALMMDISVVLKPGASPTTLIHWIRPYLLSENGSLKSTNIAALVPYMPPGPPPGQTHNYVVLLFEQPLNFKVPDSYKTSFANITTSINNRIGFNLTDFTEATELKKPVAANWFRVSTPAQSSIAVNPATPSPTFSQGTSTSNASQVSAVVHRMGLVVWVLATIGLCDYGGMFWSG
;
A
#
# COMPACT_ATOMS: atom_id res chain seq x y z
N MET A 1 -16.55 19.47 32.81
CA MET A 1 -16.54 18.98 31.42
C MET A 1 -15.84 17.62 31.42
N SER A 2 -16.57 16.56 31.10
CA SER A 2 -16.04 15.19 31.03
C SER A 2 -14.92 15.12 29.98
N PRO A 3 -13.83 14.36 30.19
CA PRO A 3 -12.75 14.30 29.21
C PRO A 3 -13.29 13.81 27.88
N LYS A 4 -13.03 14.57 26.82
CA LYS A 4 -13.17 14.12 25.43
C LYS A 4 -12.43 12.78 25.33
N ALA A 5 -13.10 11.74 24.83
CA ALA A 5 -12.57 10.37 24.79
C ALA A 5 -11.10 10.34 24.31
N PRO A 6 -10.26 9.43 24.86
CA PRO A 6 -8.84 9.41 24.52
C PRO A 6 -8.67 9.18 23.01
N MET A 7 -8.00 10.14 22.38
CA MET A 7 -7.65 10.06 20.97
C MET A 7 -6.39 9.22 20.82
N HIS A 8 -6.34 8.44 19.76
CA HIS A 8 -5.19 7.62 19.44
C HIS A 8 -4.63 7.95 18.06
N MET A 9 -3.35 7.65 17.86
CA MET A 9 -2.73 7.62 16.55
C MET A 9 -2.27 6.20 16.26
N ALA A 10 -2.64 5.67 15.10
CA ALA A 10 -2.07 4.45 14.57
C ALA A 10 -1.07 4.78 13.47
N LEU A 11 0.05 4.06 13.42
CA LEU A 11 0.97 4.10 12.28
C LEU A 11 1.40 2.69 11.87
N MET A 12 1.64 2.52 10.58
CA MET A 12 2.19 1.32 10.00
C MET A 12 3.47 1.66 9.26
N MET A 13 4.52 0.88 9.51
CA MET A 13 5.81 1.04 8.84
C MET A 13 6.43 -0.31 8.52
N ASP A 14 7.14 -0.36 7.40
CA ASP A 14 8.12 -1.39 7.11
C ASP A 14 9.41 -1.04 7.86
N ILE A 15 10.01 -2.00 8.55
CA ILE A 15 11.26 -1.80 9.31
C ILE A 15 12.46 -2.55 8.69
N SER A 16 12.28 -3.07 7.50
CA SER A 16 13.21 -4.03 6.87
C SER A 16 13.53 -3.70 5.42
N VAL A 17 13.32 -2.45 5.01
CA VAL A 17 13.58 -2.00 3.65
C VAL A 17 15.09 -1.97 3.43
N VAL A 18 15.58 -2.70 2.44
CA VAL A 18 16.99 -2.68 2.04
C VAL A 18 17.08 -2.01 0.67
N LEU A 19 17.65 -0.80 0.62
CA LEU A 19 17.68 0.03 -0.59
C LEU A 19 18.67 -0.48 -1.64
N LYS A 20 19.73 -1.14 -1.21
CA LYS A 20 20.75 -1.75 -2.06
C LYS A 20 21.36 -2.96 -1.37
N PRO A 21 21.85 -3.96 -2.12
CA PRO A 21 22.54 -5.11 -1.52
C PRO A 21 23.65 -4.66 -0.55
N GLY A 22 23.65 -5.23 0.65
CA GLY A 22 24.63 -4.92 1.69
C GLY A 22 24.38 -3.64 2.49
N ALA A 23 23.34 -2.85 2.19
CA ALA A 23 22.95 -1.74 3.05
C ALA A 23 22.22 -2.22 4.31
N SER A 24 22.37 -1.47 5.39
CA SER A 24 21.56 -1.65 6.60
C SER A 24 20.07 -1.43 6.27
N PRO A 25 19.17 -2.19 6.90
CA PRO A 25 17.74 -1.96 6.77
C PRO A 25 17.35 -0.55 7.20
N THR A 26 16.35 0.00 6.53
CA THR A 26 15.73 1.28 6.83
C THR A 26 14.21 1.12 6.93
N THR A 27 13.54 2.21 7.25
CA THR A 27 12.10 2.24 7.45
C THR A 27 11.38 2.78 6.22
N LEU A 28 10.10 2.40 6.07
CA LEU A 28 9.20 3.03 5.11
C LEU A 28 7.81 3.19 5.72
N ILE A 29 7.25 4.39 5.65
CA ILE A 29 5.90 4.66 6.17
C ILE A 29 4.84 4.11 5.20
N HIS A 30 3.96 3.25 5.69
CA HIS A 30 2.80 2.75 4.93
C HIS A 30 1.53 3.53 5.24
N TRP A 31 1.34 3.97 6.49
CA TRP A 31 0.12 4.63 6.92
C TRP A 31 0.33 5.37 8.24
N ILE A 32 -0.27 6.55 8.39
CA ILE A 32 -0.36 7.27 9.66
C ILE A 32 -1.75 7.86 9.79
N ARG A 33 -2.50 7.39 10.79
CA ARG A 33 -3.87 7.78 11.07
C ARG A 33 -3.97 8.43 12.45
N PRO A 34 -4.07 9.76 12.51
CA PRO A 34 -4.30 10.46 13.77
C PRO A 34 -5.79 10.42 14.13
N TYR A 35 -6.10 10.92 15.32
CA TYR A 35 -7.46 11.26 15.73
C TYR A 35 -8.44 10.08 15.65
N LEU A 36 -7.98 8.90 16.11
CA LEU A 36 -8.83 7.73 16.30
C LEU A 36 -9.53 7.81 17.64
N LEU A 37 -10.86 7.76 17.63
CA LEU A 37 -11.66 7.69 18.85
C LEU A 37 -11.64 6.27 19.38
N SER A 38 -11.30 6.10 20.66
CA SER A 38 -11.48 4.82 21.35
C SER A 38 -12.89 4.75 21.93
N GLU A 39 -13.69 3.81 21.45
CA GLU A 39 -15.07 3.59 21.87
C GLU A 39 -15.32 2.08 22.01
N ASN A 40 -15.69 1.65 23.22
CA ASN A 40 -16.01 0.25 23.55
C ASN A 40 -14.94 -0.77 23.09
N GLY A 41 -13.66 -0.44 23.27
CA GLY A 41 -12.54 -1.31 22.88
C GLY A 41 -12.25 -1.33 21.37
N SER A 42 -12.91 -0.49 20.58
CA SER A 42 -12.68 -0.33 19.14
C SER A 42 -12.16 1.06 18.82
N LEU A 43 -11.35 1.16 17.76
CA LEU A 43 -10.88 2.44 17.23
C LEU A 43 -11.77 2.87 16.06
N LYS A 44 -12.38 4.05 16.20
CA LYS A 44 -13.22 4.68 15.17
C LYS A 44 -12.47 5.83 14.53
N SER A 45 -12.56 5.90 13.20
CA SER A 45 -12.02 7.01 12.44
C SER A 45 -12.89 8.26 12.59
N THR A 46 -12.26 9.41 12.80
CA THR A 46 -12.91 10.72 12.68
C THR A 46 -12.94 11.19 11.21
N ASN A 47 -13.56 12.35 10.97
CA ASN A 47 -13.60 13.00 9.66
C ASN A 47 -12.27 13.65 9.23
N ILE A 48 -11.27 13.70 10.11
CA ILE A 48 -9.94 14.21 9.77
C ILE A 48 -9.23 13.16 8.91
N ALA A 49 -8.55 13.59 7.84
CA ALA A 49 -7.82 12.70 6.94
C ALA A 49 -6.60 12.03 7.62
N ALA A 50 -6.10 10.95 7.01
CA ALA A 50 -4.83 10.36 7.43
C ALA A 50 -3.69 11.37 7.18
N LEU A 51 -2.69 11.42 8.06
CA LEU A 51 -1.47 12.19 7.79
C LEU A 51 -0.71 11.58 6.63
N VAL A 52 -0.67 10.25 6.59
CA VAL A 52 -0.08 9.48 5.50
C VAL A 52 -1.13 8.50 5.00
N PRO A 53 -1.67 8.68 3.78
CA PRO A 53 -2.60 7.73 3.19
C PRO A 53 -2.00 6.33 3.08
N TYR A 54 -2.86 5.33 3.30
CA TYR A 54 -2.48 3.93 3.30
C TYR A 54 -1.88 3.53 1.95
N MET A 55 -0.71 2.90 2.00
CA MET A 55 -0.10 2.17 0.90
C MET A 55 0.00 0.70 1.31
N PRO A 56 -0.45 -0.26 0.48
CA PRO A 56 -0.36 -1.67 0.85
C PRO A 56 1.10 -2.15 0.93
N PRO A 57 1.37 -3.22 1.71
CA PRO A 57 2.63 -3.96 1.61
C PRO A 57 2.91 -4.37 0.16
N GLY A 58 4.17 -4.24 -0.24
CA GLY A 58 4.62 -4.59 -1.58
C GLY A 58 6.13 -4.76 -1.63
N PRO A 59 6.71 -5.70 -0.86
CA PRO A 59 8.15 -5.92 -0.88
C PRO A 59 8.63 -6.23 -2.32
N PRO A 60 9.84 -5.81 -2.72
CA PRO A 60 10.40 -6.18 -4.02
C PRO A 60 10.46 -7.71 -4.20
N PRO A 61 10.41 -8.22 -5.44
CA PRO A 61 10.52 -9.65 -5.73
C PRO A 61 11.74 -10.30 -5.06
N GLY A 62 11.52 -11.47 -4.47
CA GLY A 62 12.54 -12.22 -3.74
C GLY A 62 12.84 -11.71 -2.34
N GLN A 63 12.15 -10.66 -1.87
CA GLN A 63 12.33 -10.10 -0.53
C GLN A 63 11.17 -10.46 0.40
N THR A 64 11.49 -10.50 1.69
CA THR A 64 10.52 -10.60 2.77
C THR A 64 10.69 -9.44 3.71
N HIS A 65 9.64 -8.66 3.91
CA HIS A 65 9.65 -7.49 4.77
C HIS A 65 8.81 -7.71 6.04
N ASN A 66 9.19 -7.04 7.12
CA ASN A 66 8.54 -7.00 8.42
C ASN A 66 7.82 -5.66 8.58
N TYR A 67 6.52 -5.72 8.80
CA TYR A 67 5.68 -4.56 9.02
C TYR A 67 5.26 -4.51 10.49
N VAL A 68 5.35 -3.34 11.08
CA VAL A 68 4.84 -3.08 12.42
C VAL A 68 3.67 -2.09 12.35
N VAL A 69 2.65 -2.36 13.15
CA VAL A 69 1.52 -1.46 13.37
C VAL A 69 1.57 -1.05 14.84
N LEU A 70 1.71 0.24 15.10
CA LEU A 70 1.84 0.78 16.44
C LEU A 70 0.67 1.71 16.74
N LEU A 71 0.18 1.65 17.97
CA LEU A 71 -0.89 2.51 18.48
C LEU A 71 -0.34 3.36 19.62
N PHE A 72 -0.59 4.66 19.56
CA PHE A 72 -0.18 5.63 20.57
C PHE A 72 -1.39 6.36 21.14
N GLU A 73 -1.35 6.69 22.43
CA GLU A 73 -2.19 7.75 22.97
C GLU A 73 -1.77 9.08 22.35
N GLN A 74 -2.74 9.81 21.80
CA GLN A 74 -2.49 11.09 21.16
C GLN A 74 -2.63 12.22 22.18
N PRO A 75 -1.62 13.09 22.36
CA PRO A 75 -1.70 14.20 23.29
C PRO A 75 -2.77 15.21 22.86
N LEU A 76 -3.37 15.90 23.84
CA LEU A 76 -4.46 16.86 23.57
C LEU A 76 -4.03 18.00 22.62
N ASN A 77 -2.77 18.41 22.70
CA ASN A 77 -2.17 19.46 21.88
C ASN A 77 -1.37 18.91 20.69
N PHE A 78 -1.68 17.70 20.22
CA PHE A 78 -0.95 17.05 19.13
C PHE A 78 -0.85 17.96 17.90
N LYS A 79 0.40 18.22 17.49
CA LYS A 79 0.74 18.95 16.28
C LYS A 79 1.91 18.24 15.61
N VAL A 80 1.84 18.14 14.29
CA VAL A 80 2.95 17.64 13.48
C VAL A 80 3.88 18.80 13.15
N PRO A 81 5.17 18.73 13.48
CA PRO A 81 6.15 19.73 13.06
C PRO A 81 6.29 19.80 11.53
N ASP A 82 6.56 21.00 11.02
CA ASP A 82 6.66 21.25 9.57
C ASP A 82 7.75 20.42 8.89
N SER A 83 8.80 20.03 9.61
CA SER A 83 9.87 19.15 9.12
C SER A 83 9.36 17.79 8.62
N TYR A 84 8.21 17.31 9.11
CA TYR A 84 7.63 16.03 8.71
C TYR A 84 6.67 16.12 7.52
N LYS A 85 6.30 17.34 7.08
CA LYS A 85 5.35 17.54 5.96
C LYS A 85 5.82 16.84 4.68
N THR A 86 7.12 16.89 4.37
CA THR A 86 7.70 16.21 3.20
C THR A 86 7.47 14.70 3.27
N SER A 87 7.73 14.08 4.44
CA SER A 87 7.54 12.65 4.62
C SER A 87 6.08 12.22 4.53
N PHE A 88 5.15 13.14 4.77
CA PHE A 88 3.72 12.86 4.77
C PHE A 88 3.03 13.22 3.45
N ALA A 89 3.73 13.89 2.54
CA ALA A 89 3.22 14.22 1.23
C ALA A 89 2.73 12.97 0.49
N ASN A 90 1.67 13.14 -0.30
CA ASN A 90 1.12 12.08 -1.13
C ASN A 90 2.19 11.56 -2.10
N ILE A 91 2.23 10.24 -2.28
CA ILE A 91 3.08 9.62 -3.29
C ILE A 91 2.46 9.94 -4.65
N THR A 92 3.15 10.74 -5.45
CA THR A 92 2.76 11.03 -6.85
C THR A 92 3.54 10.18 -7.83
N THR A 93 4.86 10.11 -7.65
CA THR A 93 5.78 9.41 -8.57
C THR A 93 6.74 8.45 -7.87
N SER A 94 7.07 8.70 -6.60
CA SER A 94 8.05 7.92 -5.85
C SER A 94 7.73 7.86 -4.35
N ILE A 95 8.10 6.75 -3.73
CA ILE A 95 7.98 6.48 -2.29
C ILE A 95 9.11 7.12 -1.46
N ASN A 96 10.09 7.78 -2.09
CA ASN A 96 11.32 8.24 -1.44
C ASN A 96 11.08 9.14 -0.23
N ASN A 97 10.01 9.94 -0.24
CA ASN A 97 9.70 10.81 0.89
C ASN A 97 9.33 10.04 2.16
N ARG A 98 8.87 8.78 2.02
CA ARG A 98 8.48 7.92 3.15
C ARG A 98 9.61 7.02 3.66
N ILE A 99 10.75 6.98 2.97
CA ILE A 99 11.90 6.14 3.33
C ILE A 99 12.74 6.82 4.41
N GLY A 100 13.26 6.04 5.36
CA GLY A 100 14.18 6.52 6.39
C GLY A 100 13.52 7.37 7.47
N PHE A 101 12.21 7.22 7.64
CA PHE A 101 11.47 7.90 8.70
C PHE A 101 11.96 7.45 10.08
N ASN A 102 12.46 8.40 10.87
CA ASN A 102 12.86 8.15 12.26
C ASN A 102 11.66 8.29 13.18
N LEU A 103 11.11 7.14 13.60
CA LEU A 103 9.97 7.11 14.51
C LEU A 103 10.32 7.71 15.88
N THR A 104 11.53 7.51 16.38
CA THR A 104 11.95 8.03 17.70
C THR A 104 11.90 9.55 17.71
N ASP A 105 12.52 10.20 16.72
CA ASP A 105 12.53 11.66 16.59
C ASP A 105 11.10 12.20 16.41
N PHE A 106 10.26 11.47 15.66
CA PHE A 106 8.86 11.86 15.49
C PHE A 106 8.07 11.79 16.79
N THR A 107 8.23 10.70 17.56
CA THR A 107 7.53 10.55 18.85
C THR A 107 7.97 11.61 19.85
N GLU A 108 9.25 11.95 19.87
CA GLU A 108 9.79 13.02 20.72
C GLU A 108 9.24 14.38 20.31
N ALA A 109 9.30 14.72 19.02
CA ALA A 109 8.85 16.01 18.50
C ALA A 109 7.33 16.22 18.56
N THR A 110 6.55 15.15 18.74
CA THR A 110 5.07 15.21 18.84
C THR A 110 4.55 14.88 20.24
N GLU A 111 5.46 14.69 21.21
CA GLU A 111 5.15 14.30 22.59
C GLU A 111 4.35 12.98 22.70
N LEU A 112 4.49 12.11 21.70
CA LEU A 112 3.94 10.75 21.79
C LEU A 112 4.78 9.95 22.78
N LYS A 113 4.09 9.34 23.74
CA LYS A 113 4.72 8.42 24.70
C LYS A 113 5.01 7.07 24.02
N LYS A 114 5.40 6.07 24.81
CA LYS A 114 5.52 4.69 24.34
C LYS A 114 4.19 4.20 23.75
N PRO A 115 4.23 3.33 22.72
CA PRO A 115 3.02 2.77 22.15
C PRO A 115 2.23 1.99 23.22
N VAL A 116 0.91 2.13 23.19
CA VAL A 116 -0.04 1.44 24.09
C VAL A 116 -0.48 0.08 23.54
N ALA A 117 -0.34 -0.14 22.23
CA ALA A 117 -0.52 -1.43 21.60
C ALA A 117 0.36 -1.55 20.36
N ALA A 118 0.65 -2.79 19.98
CA ALA A 118 1.41 -3.10 18.78
C ALA A 118 0.92 -4.40 18.15
N ASN A 119 1.06 -4.51 16.84
CA ASN A 119 0.97 -5.74 16.09
C ASN A 119 2.07 -5.75 15.00
N TRP A 120 2.36 -6.92 14.44
CA TRP A 120 3.31 -7.05 13.36
C TRP A 120 2.92 -8.19 12.41
N PHE A 121 3.41 -8.12 11.18
CA PHE A 121 3.24 -9.20 10.20
C PHE A 121 4.37 -9.18 9.18
N ARG A 122 4.48 -10.26 8.40
CA ARG A 122 5.46 -10.41 7.33
C ARG A 122 4.78 -10.57 6.00
N VAL A 123 5.38 -10.00 4.97
CA VAL A 123 4.97 -10.20 3.58
C VAL A 123 6.18 -10.61 2.77
N SER A 124 6.03 -11.64 1.96
CA SER A 124 7.05 -12.15 1.06
C SER A 124 6.54 -12.05 -0.37
N THR A 125 7.36 -11.49 -1.25
CA THR A 125 7.09 -11.48 -2.69
C THR A 125 7.98 -12.55 -3.32
N PRO A 126 7.43 -13.55 -4.04
CA PRO A 126 8.24 -14.56 -4.72
C PRO A 126 9.26 -13.91 -5.66
N ALA A 127 10.43 -14.53 -5.78
CA ALA A 127 11.38 -14.14 -6.81
C ALA A 127 10.76 -14.35 -8.20
N GLN A 128 10.98 -13.41 -9.10
CA GLN A 128 10.52 -13.57 -10.47
C GLN A 128 11.40 -14.63 -11.16
N SER A 129 10.81 -15.77 -11.51
CA SER A 129 11.51 -16.79 -12.29
C SER A 129 11.74 -16.26 -13.70
N SER A 130 12.99 -16.08 -14.12
CA SER A 130 13.32 -15.95 -15.53
C SER A 130 13.20 -17.35 -16.16
N ILE A 131 12.24 -17.52 -17.06
CA ILE A 131 12.28 -18.67 -17.97
C ILE A 131 13.50 -18.45 -18.86
N ALA A 132 14.56 -19.23 -18.65
CA ALA A 132 15.69 -19.26 -19.56
C ALA A 132 15.19 -19.80 -20.91
N VAL A 133 14.97 -18.92 -21.88
CA VAL A 133 14.81 -19.33 -23.28
C VAL A 133 16.19 -19.75 -23.75
N ASN A 134 16.46 -21.05 -23.71
CA ASN A 134 17.71 -21.60 -24.22
C ASN A 134 17.71 -21.44 -25.76
N PRO A 135 18.68 -20.76 -26.39
CA PRO A 135 18.75 -20.67 -27.84
C PRO A 135 19.22 -22.01 -28.42
N ALA A 136 18.38 -22.57 -29.29
CA ALA A 136 18.64 -23.62 -30.29
C ALA A 136 18.94 -25.07 -29.82
N THR A 137 17.99 -25.98 -30.13
CA THR A 137 18.23 -27.17 -30.98
C THR A 137 16.88 -27.73 -31.49
N PRO A 138 16.83 -28.36 -32.69
CA PRO A 138 15.65 -28.39 -33.56
C PRO A 138 14.54 -29.37 -33.17
N SER A 139 13.33 -29.03 -33.64
CA SER A 139 12.03 -29.69 -33.43
C SER A 139 12.02 -31.22 -33.55
N PRO A 140 11.30 -31.95 -32.67
CA PRO A 140 10.83 -33.28 -33.00
C PRO A 140 9.54 -33.21 -33.82
N THR A 141 9.55 -33.94 -34.95
CA THR A 141 8.41 -34.23 -35.83
C THR A 141 7.26 -34.87 -35.05
N PHE A 142 6.04 -34.39 -35.26
CA PHE A 142 4.82 -34.89 -34.63
C PHE A 142 4.35 -36.17 -35.34
N SER A 143 4.46 -37.33 -34.69
CA SER A 143 3.80 -38.56 -35.12
C SER A 143 2.45 -38.68 -34.41
N GLN A 144 1.39 -38.72 -35.21
CA GLN A 144 -0.01 -38.80 -34.82
C GLN A 144 -0.32 -40.14 -34.15
N GLY A 145 -0.68 -40.12 -32.87
CA GLY A 145 -1.18 -41.27 -32.11
C GLY A 145 -2.56 -40.97 -31.54
N THR A 146 -3.50 -41.87 -31.81
CA THR A 146 -4.95 -41.77 -31.65
C THR A 146 -5.42 -41.70 -30.18
N SER A 147 -6.55 -41.04 -29.99
CA SER A 147 -7.22 -40.66 -28.74
C SER A 147 -7.51 -41.79 -27.74
N THR A 148 -7.40 -41.46 -26.44
CA THR A 148 -8.49 -41.71 -25.47
C THR A 148 -8.69 -40.48 -24.59
N SER A 149 -9.96 -40.08 -24.54
CA SER A 149 -10.57 -38.86 -24.04
C SER A 149 -10.48 -38.64 -22.52
N ASN A 150 -10.26 -37.39 -22.12
CA ASN A 150 -11.35 -36.60 -21.53
C ASN A 150 -11.16 -35.09 -21.80
N ALA A 151 -12.16 -34.55 -22.49
CA ALA A 151 -12.39 -33.15 -22.83
C ALA A 151 -12.66 -32.31 -21.56
N SER A 152 -12.56 -30.98 -21.52
CA SER A 152 -12.79 -29.95 -22.54
C SER A 152 -11.87 -28.75 -22.27
N GLN A 153 -11.03 -28.37 -23.24
CA GLN A 153 -11.24 -27.31 -24.26
C GLN A 153 -10.91 -25.90 -23.71
N VAL A 154 -9.70 -25.37 -23.94
CA VAL A 154 -9.22 -24.71 -25.18
C VAL A 154 -10.01 -23.40 -25.40
N SER A 155 -9.40 -22.22 -25.40
CA SER A 155 -8.71 -21.75 -26.60
C SER A 155 -7.85 -20.51 -26.35
N ALA A 156 -6.74 -20.49 -27.07
CA ALA A 156 -5.72 -19.45 -27.11
C ALA A 156 -6.21 -18.16 -27.80
N VAL A 157 -5.67 -17.01 -27.40
CA VAL A 157 -5.40 -15.89 -28.32
C VAL A 157 -4.10 -15.20 -27.87
N VAL A 158 -3.00 -15.49 -28.56
CA VAL A 158 -2.25 -14.61 -29.48
C VAL A 158 -2.06 -13.15 -29.02
N HIS A 159 -0.78 -12.78 -28.84
CA HIS A 159 -0.16 -11.45 -28.93
C HIS A 159 -0.97 -10.21 -28.54
N ARG A 160 -0.44 -9.42 -27.59
CA ARG A 160 -0.15 -7.99 -27.81
C ARG A 160 0.56 -7.32 -26.61
N MET A 161 1.70 -6.67 -26.91
CA MET A 161 2.17 -5.51 -26.15
C MET A 161 1.00 -4.53 -25.96
N GLY A 162 0.82 -4.02 -24.75
CA GLY A 162 -0.25 -3.07 -24.45
C GLY A 162 -0.08 -2.41 -23.09
N LEU A 163 0.66 -1.32 -23.09
CA LEU A 163 0.59 -0.15 -22.20
C LEU A 163 -0.74 -0.05 -21.42
N VAL A 164 -0.70 -0.15 -20.10
CA VAL A 164 -1.89 0.03 -19.25
C VAL A 164 -2.10 1.53 -19.03
N VAL A 165 -3.08 2.07 -19.76
CA VAL A 165 -3.66 3.40 -19.57
C VAL A 165 -4.50 3.38 -18.29
N TRP A 166 -4.24 4.33 -17.40
CA TRP A 166 -5.08 4.62 -16.25
C TRP A 166 -6.40 5.26 -16.71
N VAL A 167 -7.54 4.66 -16.38
CA VAL A 167 -8.86 5.32 -16.51
C VAL A 167 -9.34 5.74 -15.13
N LEU A 168 -9.32 7.05 -14.91
CA LEU A 168 -10.00 7.73 -13.81
C LEU A 168 -11.51 7.71 -14.06
N ALA A 169 -12.27 7.08 -13.17
CA ALA A 169 -13.71 7.25 -13.10
C ALA A 169 -14.01 8.62 -12.45
N THR A 170 -14.58 9.55 -13.21
CA THR A 170 -15.19 10.77 -12.68
C THR A 170 -16.71 10.69 -12.83
N ILE A 171 -17.36 10.62 -11.67
CA ILE A 171 -18.54 11.38 -11.22
C ILE A 171 -19.71 11.47 -12.22
N GLY A 172 -20.80 10.79 -11.85
CA GLY A 172 -22.14 11.14 -12.31
C GLY A 172 -22.63 12.43 -11.66
N LEU A 173 -23.45 13.16 -12.41
CA LEU A 173 -24.37 14.17 -11.90
C LEU A 173 -25.71 13.95 -12.60
N CYS A 174 -26.73 13.81 -11.77
CA CYS A 174 -28.12 13.73 -12.19
C CYS A 174 -28.64 15.11 -12.63
N ASP A 175 -29.53 15.03 -13.63
CA ASP A 175 -30.86 15.65 -13.66
C ASP A 175 -31.11 17.04 -14.27
N TYR A 176 -32.30 17.08 -14.91
CA TYR A 176 -33.15 18.19 -15.35
C TYR A 176 -32.78 19.09 -16.55
N GLY A 177 -33.57 18.93 -17.62
CA GLY A 177 -34.36 20.03 -18.20
C GLY A 177 -34.06 20.41 -19.65
N GLY A 178 -35.09 20.38 -20.51
CA GLY A 178 -35.13 21.18 -21.74
C GLY A 178 -35.64 20.48 -22.99
N MET A 179 -36.97 20.26 -23.06
CA MET A 179 -37.69 20.02 -24.31
C MET A 179 -37.64 21.30 -25.17
N PHE A 180 -37.17 21.24 -26.42
CA PHE A 180 -37.67 22.05 -27.54
C PHE A 180 -37.43 21.32 -28.87
N TRP A 181 -38.53 20.97 -29.54
CA TRP A 181 -38.62 20.37 -30.87
C TRP A 181 -38.60 21.51 -31.91
N SER A 182 -37.91 21.30 -33.04
CA SER A 182 -38.01 22.14 -34.24
C SER A 182 -38.83 21.39 -35.29
N GLY A 183 -39.89 22.02 -35.80
CA GLY A 183 -40.79 21.47 -36.81
C GLY A 183 -42.24 21.87 -36.57
#